data_AF-A0A8K0CW73-F1
#
_entry.id   AF-A0A8K0CW73-F1
#
_cell.length_a   1.000
_cell.length_b   1.000
_cell.length_c   1.000
_cell.angle_alpha   90.00
_cell.angle_beta   90.00
_cell.angle_gamma   90.00
#
_symmetry.space_group_name_H-M   'P 1'
#
loop_
_entity.id
_entity.type
_entity.pdbx_description
1 polymer ?
#
loop_
_entity_poly.entity_id
_entity_poly.type
_entity_poly.pdbx_seq_one_letter_code
_entity_poly.pdbx_strand_id
1 'polypeptide(L)'
;MPQFEKRKRKRGEYESMHNNNGTIGYLWMATKEVMVLSNCHGNESVEISRTGKDETKIKLSCPEAIQFYNSPMGGVDLSDQLTSLYEVEKKSMKWCKKVFYELLLTTAVNAWIIYKELKNKPNMPFLSFLVNLSESLISTGR
;
A
#
# COMPACT_ATOMS: atom_id res chain seq x y z
N MET A 1 -17.86 -3.05 16.82
CA MET A 1 -17.61 -3.71 15.52
C MET A 1 -18.96 -4.21 14.99
N PRO A 2 -19.31 -3.99 13.72
CA PRO A 2 -20.61 -4.40 13.17
C PRO A 2 -20.82 -5.90 13.34
N GLN A 3 -22.03 -6.28 13.74
CA GLN A 3 -22.40 -7.68 13.98
C GLN A 3 -23.26 -8.17 12.83
N PHE A 4 -22.63 -8.85 11.88
CA PHE A 4 -23.32 -9.49 10.76
C PHE A 4 -23.86 -10.86 11.16
N GLU A 5 -24.90 -11.32 10.45
CA GLU A 5 -25.48 -12.63 10.69
C GLU A 5 -24.46 -13.75 10.48
N LYS A 6 -24.45 -14.75 11.37
CA LYS A 6 -23.61 -15.94 11.24
C LYS A 6 -24.28 -16.94 10.31
N ARG A 7 -24.04 -16.79 9.00
CA ARG A 7 -24.51 -17.71 7.96
C ARG A 7 -23.41 -18.08 6.99
N LYS A 8 -23.56 -19.21 6.29
CA LYS A 8 -22.66 -19.56 5.19
C LYS A 8 -22.94 -18.67 3.98
N ARG A 9 -21.94 -17.92 3.53
CA ARG A 9 -21.98 -17.07 2.34
C ARG A 9 -21.32 -17.76 1.16
N LYS A 10 -21.85 -17.58 -0.05
CA LYS A 10 -21.18 -18.00 -1.28
C LYS A 10 -20.09 -16.99 -1.65
N ARG A 11 -19.10 -17.44 -2.42
CA ARG A 11 -18.02 -16.58 -2.91
C ARG A 11 -18.60 -15.44 -3.76
N GLY A 12 -18.21 -14.22 -3.45
CA GLY A 12 -18.71 -13.00 -4.11
C GLY A 12 -19.91 -12.37 -3.40
N GLU A 13 -20.58 -13.05 -2.48
CA GLU A 13 -21.66 -12.45 -1.70
C GLU A 13 -21.09 -11.45 -0.69
N TYR A 14 -21.79 -10.32 -0.53
CA TYR A 14 -21.51 -9.38 0.55
C TYR A 14 -22.79 -8.94 1.25
N GLU A 15 -22.61 -8.42 2.45
CA GLU A 15 -23.64 -7.79 3.27
C GLU A 15 -23.09 -6.45 3.76
N SER A 16 -23.96 -5.45 3.91
CA SER A 16 -23.58 -4.13 4.41
C SER A 16 -24.49 -3.66 5.54
N MET A 17 -23.92 -2.95 6.50
CA MET A 17 -24.62 -2.33 7.63
C MET A 17 -24.20 -0.87 7.73
N HIS A 18 -25.17 0.03 7.81
CA HIS A 18 -24.94 1.47 8.00
C HIS A 18 -25.16 1.90 9.44
N ASN A 19 -24.39 2.88 9.90
CA ASN A 19 -24.64 3.63 11.12
C ASN A 19 -25.18 5.03 10.77
N ASN A 20 -25.91 5.64 11.70
CA ASN A 20 -26.48 6.99 11.59
C ASN A 20 -25.42 8.08 11.36
N ASN A 21 -24.15 7.79 11.64
CA ASN A 21 -23.02 8.70 11.45
C ASN A 21 -22.39 8.60 10.04
N GLY A 22 -23.05 7.92 9.09
CA GLY A 22 -22.55 7.80 7.70
C GLY A 22 -21.42 6.80 7.50
N THR A 23 -21.13 5.94 8.49
CA THR A 23 -20.17 4.84 8.34
C THR A 23 -20.90 3.57 7.93
N ILE A 24 -20.37 2.87 6.92
CA ILE A 24 -20.86 1.59 6.43
C ILE A 24 -19.82 0.50 6.72
N GLY A 25 -20.27 -0.61 7.29
CA GLY A 25 -19.50 -1.84 7.35
C GLY A 25 -19.90 -2.78 6.23
N TYR A 26 -18.92 -3.41 5.61
CA TYR A 26 -19.09 -4.43 4.58
C TYR A 26 -18.50 -5.75 5.09
N LEU A 27 -19.22 -6.84 4.87
CA LEU A 27 -18.72 -8.19 5.05
C LEU A 27 -18.81 -8.93 3.72
N TRP A 28 -17.68 -9.20 3.09
CA TRP A 28 -17.61 -9.83 1.77
C TRP A 28 -16.91 -11.18 1.82
N MET A 29 -17.47 -12.15 1.12
CA MET A 29 -16.91 -13.50 1.03
C MET A 29 -15.98 -13.64 -0.18
N ALA A 30 -14.68 -13.47 0.07
CA ALA A 30 -13.62 -13.78 -0.89
C ALA A 30 -13.28 -15.29 -0.86
N THR A 31 -12.00 -15.63 -0.75
CA THR A 31 -11.56 -16.96 -0.31
C THR A 31 -11.87 -17.18 1.17
N LYS A 32 -11.87 -16.09 1.95
CA LYS A 32 -12.27 -15.99 3.35
C LYS A 32 -13.14 -14.73 3.52
N GLU A 33 -13.85 -14.63 4.63
CA GLU A 33 -14.60 -13.43 4.97
C GLU A 33 -13.66 -12.25 5.20
N VAL A 34 -13.97 -11.12 4.56
CA VAL A 34 -13.25 -9.85 4.68
C VAL A 34 -14.23 -8.80 5.17
N MET A 35 -13.87 -8.15 6.29
CA MET A 35 -14.66 -7.07 6.86
C MET A 35 -13.93 -5.74 6.64
N VAL A 36 -14.64 -4.75 6.11
CA VAL A 36 -14.12 -3.39 5.90
C VAL A 36 -15.13 -2.37 6.44
N LEU A 37 -14.62 -1.30 7.04
CA LEU A 37 -15.40 -0.13 7.42
C LEU A 37 -15.05 1.02 6.48
N SER A 38 -16.04 1.77 6.02
CA SER A 38 -15.82 2.98 5.25
C SER A 38 -16.81 4.08 5.63
N ASN A 39 -16.36 5.33 5.54
CA ASN A 39 -17.16 6.54 5.74
C ASN A 39 -17.27 7.40 4.47
N CYS A 40 -16.75 6.91 3.34
CA CYS A 40 -16.70 7.65 2.07
C CYS A 40 -17.30 6.87 0.88
N HIS A 41 -17.79 5.66 1.10
CA HIS A 41 -18.39 4.82 0.06
C HIS A 41 -19.87 4.54 0.36
N GLY A 42 -20.67 4.37 -0.71
CA GLY A 42 -22.05 3.91 -0.65
C GLY A 42 -22.16 2.38 -0.69
N ASN A 43 -23.37 1.86 -0.92
CA ASN A 43 -23.58 0.41 -1.06
C ASN A 43 -23.33 -0.11 -2.49
N GLU A 44 -22.31 0.44 -3.14
CA GLU A 44 -21.98 0.14 -4.53
C GLU A 44 -21.05 -1.06 -4.64
N SER A 45 -21.22 -1.83 -5.71
CA SER A 45 -20.38 -2.99 -6.01
C SER A 45 -19.77 -2.88 -7.38
N VAL A 46 -18.51 -3.29 -7.47
CA VAL A 46 -17.70 -3.35 -8.68
C VAL A 46 -17.43 -4.79 -9.04
N GLU A 47 -17.30 -5.06 -10.35
CA GLU A 47 -16.89 -6.37 -10.83
C GLU A 47 -15.36 -6.46 -10.84
N ILE A 48 -14.82 -7.41 -10.08
CA ILE A 48 -13.38 -7.69 -10.08
C ILE A 48 -13.11 -9.02 -10.77
N SER A 49 -12.01 -9.08 -11.51
CA SER A 49 -11.49 -10.34 -12.05
C SER A 49 -10.52 -10.96 -11.05
N ARG A 50 -10.74 -12.22 -10.68
CA ARG A 50 -9.81 -13.00 -9.84
C ARG A 50 -9.48 -14.32 -10.49
N THR A 51 -8.20 -14.69 -10.43
CA THR A 51 -7.74 -16.01 -10.86
C THR A 51 -8.23 -17.06 -9.87
N GLY A 52 -8.97 -18.05 -10.37
CA GLY A 52 -9.37 -19.24 -9.66
C GLY A 52 -8.18 -20.16 -9.38
N LYS A 53 -8.42 -21.26 -8.65
CA LYS A 53 -7.39 -22.28 -8.42
C LYS A 53 -6.97 -22.98 -9.72
N ASP A 54 -7.88 -23.07 -10.67
CA ASP A 54 -7.68 -23.74 -11.96
C ASP A 54 -7.22 -22.77 -13.06
N GLU A 55 -6.57 -21.66 -12.67
CA GLU A 55 -6.13 -20.56 -13.56
C GLU A 55 -7.25 -19.84 -14.35
N THR A 56 -8.50 -20.21 -14.13
CA THR A 56 -9.67 -19.58 -14.74
C THR A 56 -9.90 -18.18 -14.17
N LYS A 57 -10.19 -17.19 -15.03
CA LYS A 57 -10.58 -15.84 -14.57
C LYS A 57 -12.05 -15.84 -14.19
N ILE A 58 -12.33 -15.66 -12.90
CA ILE A 58 -13.67 -15.57 -12.35
C ILE A 58 -14.01 -14.11 -12.11
N LYS A 59 -15.16 -13.66 -12.64
CA LYS A 59 -15.73 -12.35 -12.36
C LYS A 59 -16.54 -12.43 -11.06
N LEU A 60 -16.23 -11.57 -10.09
CA LEU A 60 -16.90 -11.53 -8.80
C LEU A 60 -17.37 -10.10 -8.51
N SER A 61 -18.59 -9.99 -7.98
CA SER A 61 -19.04 -8.75 -7.35
C SER A 61 -18.26 -8.53 -6.05
N CYS A 62 -17.77 -7.32 -5.86
CA CYS A 62 -17.01 -6.88 -4.69
C CYS A 62 -17.50 -5.49 -4.30
N PRO A 63 -17.68 -5.17 -3.00
CA PRO A 63 -17.91 -3.80 -2.59
C PRO A 63 -16.82 -2.86 -3.10
N GLU A 64 -17.20 -1.70 -3.62
CA GLU A 64 -16.26 -0.69 -4.12
C GLU A 64 -15.24 -0.30 -3.05
N ALA A 65 -15.70 -0.14 -1.80
CA ALA A 65 -14.85 0.15 -0.66
C ALA A 65 -13.66 -0.82 -0.50
N ILE A 66 -13.87 -2.11 -0.80
CA ILE A 66 -12.81 -3.12 -0.72
C ILE A 66 -11.83 -2.98 -1.90
N GLN A 67 -12.31 -2.69 -3.10
CA GLN A 67 -11.44 -2.44 -4.24
C GLN A 67 -10.60 -1.18 -4.01
N PHE A 68 -11.25 -0.09 -3.56
CA PHE A 68 -10.60 1.17 -3.24
C PHE A 68 -9.52 0.99 -2.18
N TYR A 69 -9.80 0.25 -1.10
CA TYR A 69 -8.81 -0.05 -0.07
C TYR A 69 -7.59 -0.80 -0.62
N ASN A 70 -7.81 -1.80 -1.47
CA ASN A 70 -6.72 -2.62 -2.00
C ASN A 70 -5.86 -1.89 -3.03
N SER A 71 -6.38 -0.87 -3.73
CA SER A 71 -5.65 -0.17 -4.78
C SER A 71 -4.35 0.50 -4.28
N PRO A 72 -4.35 1.29 -3.19
CA PRO A 72 -3.14 1.91 -2.64
C PRO A 72 -2.44 1.09 -1.54
N MET A 73 -3.02 -0.03 -1.08
CA MET A 73 -2.56 -0.74 0.12
C MET A 73 -1.06 -1.11 0.10
N GLY A 74 -0.50 -1.38 -1.08
CA GLY A 74 0.93 -1.73 -1.23
C GLY A 74 1.90 -0.56 -1.12
N GLY A 75 1.44 0.68 -0.89
CA GLY A 75 2.30 1.85 -0.84
C GLY A 75 3.32 1.83 0.31
N VAL A 76 2.92 1.34 1.48
CA VAL A 76 3.81 1.21 2.64
C VAL A 76 4.84 0.11 2.40
N ASP A 77 4.39 -1.07 1.97
CA ASP A 77 5.29 -2.19 1.63
C ASP A 77 6.32 -1.80 0.56
N LEU A 78 5.91 -0.99 -0.42
CA LEU A 78 6.83 -0.47 -1.44
C LEU A 78 7.85 0.50 -0.85
N SER A 79 7.45 1.39 0.05
CA SER A 79 8.37 2.29 0.77
C SER A 79 9.40 1.48 1.55
N ASP A 80 8.94 0.49 2.32
CA ASP A 80 9.79 -0.39 3.12
C ASP A 80 10.72 -1.23 2.24
N GLN A 81 10.26 -1.69 1.08
CA GLN A 81 11.10 -2.37 0.11
C GLN A 81 12.20 -1.46 -0.44
N LEU A 82 11.88 -0.20 -0.75
CA LEU A 82 12.85 0.76 -1.29
C LEU A 82 13.91 1.18 -0.26
N THR A 83 13.54 1.33 1.01
CA THR A 83 14.49 1.65 2.08
C THR A 83 15.32 0.42 2.46
N SER A 84 14.72 -0.77 2.56
CA SER A 84 15.47 -1.99 2.91
C SER A 84 16.53 -2.39 1.89
N LEU A 85 16.33 -2.10 0.59
CA LEU A 85 17.30 -2.41 -0.48
C LEU A 85 18.69 -1.81 -0.27
N TYR A 86 18.78 -0.65 0.38
CA TYR A 86 20.02 0.08 0.62
C TYR A 86 20.19 0.46 2.10
N GLU A 87 19.56 -0.31 3.00
CA GLU A 87 19.62 -0.05 4.43
C GLU A 87 21.07 -0.07 4.92
N VAL A 88 21.45 0.99 5.65
CA VAL A 88 22.77 1.10 6.24
C VAL A 88 22.73 0.42 7.61
N GLU A 89 22.86 -0.92 7.63
CA GLU A 89 22.98 -1.70 8.86
C GLU A 89 24.34 -1.44 9.55
N LYS A 90 24.43 -0.31 10.26
CA LYS A 90 25.56 -0.04 11.15
C LYS A 90 25.22 -0.52 12.55
N LYS A 91 25.89 -1.58 13.01
CA LYS A 91 25.84 -2.04 14.41
C LYS A 91 26.11 -0.85 15.33
N SER A 92 25.10 -0.42 16.09
CA SER A 92 25.22 0.67 17.05
C SER A 92 24.41 0.39 18.29
N MET A 93 25.01 0.64 19.46
CA MET A 93 24.32 0.58 20.75
C MET A 93 23.35 1.75 20.97
N LYS A 94 23.40 2.80 20.12
CA LYS A 94 22.56 4.00 20.24
C LYS A 94 21.42 3.98 19.21
N TRP A 95 20.19 3.78 19.66
CA TRP A 95 18.99 3.73 18.80
C TRP A 95 18.79 4.99 17.94
N CYS A 96 19.19 6.18 18.45
CA CYS A 96 19.09 7.43 17.69
C CYS A 96 19.83 7.39 16.35
N LYS A 97 20.97 6.68 16.28
CA LYS A 97 21.72 6.55 15.03
C LYS A 97 20.95 5.73 13.99
N LYS A 98 20.26 4.67 14.42
CA LYS A 98 19.41 3.87 13.53
C LYS A 98 18.28 4.73 12.94
N VAL A 99 17.58 5.49 13.78
CA VAL A 99 16.52 6.40 13.33
C VAL A 99 17.04 7.46 12.36
N PHE A 100 18.22 8.03 12.62
CA PHE A 100 18.83 9.00 11.72
C PHE A 100 19.09 8.42 10.32
N TYR A 101 19.68 7.22 10.23
CA TYR A 101 19.97 6.61 8.93
C TYR A 101 18.68 6.23 8.19
N GLU A 102 17.65 5.77 8.89
CA GLU A 102 16.35 5.46 8.31
C GLU A 102 15.68 6.70 7.72
N LEU A 103 15.69 7.82 8.47
CA LEU A 103 15.17 9.09 7.99
C LEU A 103 15.96 9.62 6.79
N LEU A 104 17.28 9.48 6.80
CA LEU A 104 18.13 9.91 5.68
C LEU A 104 17.81 9.12 4.41
N LEU A 105 17.68 7.80 4.52
CA LEU A 105 17.38 6.94 3.38
C LEU A 105 15.95 7.15 2.86
N THR A 106 14.96 7.27 3.75
CA THR A 106 13.58 7.64 3.40
C THR A 106 13.53 8.97 2.65
N THR A 107 14.30 9.96 3.11
CA THR A 107 14.40 11.26 2.43
C THR A 107 14.99 11.13 1.03
N ALA A 108 16.02 10.29 0.85
CA ALA A 108 16.61 10.03 -0.46
C ALA A 108 15.64 9.30 -1.41
N VAL A 109 14.87 8.33 -0.92
CA VAL A 109 13.81 7.66 -1.69
C VAL A 109 12.74 8.67 -2.13
N ASN A 110 12.27 9.52 -1.22
CA ASN A 110 11.29 10.56 -1.54
C ASN A 110 11.82 11.56 -2.58
N ALA A 111 13.08 11.99 -2.45
CA ALA A 111 13.72 12.86 -3.42
C ALA A 111 13.85 12.20 -4.81
N TRP A 112 14.15 10.90 -4.85
CA TRP A 112 14.19 10.12 -6.09
C TRP A 112 12.81 10.01 -6.75
N ILE A 113 11.75 9.77 -5.98
CA ILE A 113 10.36 9.76 -6.48
C ILE A 113 10.03 11.11 -7.11
N ILE A 114 10.25 12.21 -6.39
CA ILE A 114 10.02 13.58 -6.89
C ILE A 114 10.84 13.85 -8.16
N TYR A 115 12.11 13.42 -8.20
CA TYR A 115 12.96 13.59 -9.38
C TYR A 115 12.39 12.87 -10.61
N LYS A 116 11.89 11.65 -10.44
CA LYS A 116 11.26 10.90 -11.54
C LYS A 116 10.01 11.60 -12.06
N GLU A 117 9.14 12.06 -11.16
CA GLU A 117 7.90 12.78 -11.51
C GLU A 117 8.19 14.10 -12.24
N LEU A 118 9.15 14.90 -11.75
CA LEU A 118 9.45 16.22 -12.33
C LEU A 118 10.23 16.16 -13.64
N LYS A 119 11.10 15.15 -13.82
CA LYS A 119 12.00 15.10 -14.99
C LYS A 119 11.49 14.21 -16.12
N ASN A 120 10.33 13.57 -15.98
CA ASN A 120 9.85 12.53 -16.92
C ASN A 120 10.97 11.53 -17.26
N LYS A 121 11.83 11.21 -16.27
CA LYS A 121 12.93 10.25 -16.40
C LYS A 121 12.58 8.99 -15.61
N PRO A 122 11.61 8.17 -16.08
CA PRO A 122 11.14 7.01 -15.34
C PRO A 122 12.23 5.95 -15.16
N ASN A 123 13.27 5.97 -16.01
CA ASN A 123 14.25 4.89 -16.09
C ASN A 123 15.49 5.05 -15.21
N MET A 124 15.61 6.12 -14.40
CA MET A 124 16.78 6.26 -13.51
C MET A 124 16.63 5.30 -12.31
N PRO A 125 17.51 4.29 -12.16
CA PRO A 125 17.48 3.41 -10.99
C PRO A 125 17.83 4.18 -9.72
N PHE A 126 17.28 3.76 -8.59
CA PHE A 126 17.50 4.44 -7.30
C PHE A 126 18.98 4.48 -6.90
N LEU A 127 19.75 3.41 -7.14
CA LEU A 127 21.19 3.39 -6.87
C LEU A 127 21.95 4.48 -7.62
N SER A 128 21.66 4.66 -8.92
CA SER A 128 22.30 5.71 -9.72
C SER A 128 21.97 7.10 -9.19
N PHE A 129 20.74 7.30 -8.73
CA PHE A 129 20.34 8.54 -8.07
C PHE A 129 21.12 8.77 -6.76
N LEU A 130 21.26 7.72 -5.92
CA LEU A 130 22.01 7.79 -4.67
C LEU A 130 23.49 8.12 -4.88
N VAL A 131 24.15 7.50 -5.87
CA VAL A 131 25.55 7.79 -6.20
C VAL A 131 25.71 9.27 -6.57
N ASN A 132 24.91 9.76 -7.53
CA ASN A 132 24.96 11.17 -7.95
C ASN A 132 24.68 12.14 -6.79
N LEU A 133 23.73 11.80 -5.93
CA LEU A 133 23.41 12.57 -4.73
C LEU A 133 24.63 12.62 -3.79
N SER A 134 25.29 11.48 -3.54
CA SER A 134 26.46 11.41 -2.68
C SER A 134 27.64 12.25 -3.21
N GLU A 135 27.91 12.18 -4.51
CA GLU A 135 28.98 12.94 -5.17
C GLU A 135 28.71 14.45 -5.10
N SER A 136 27.44 14.85 -5.30
CA SER A 136 27.00 16.25 -5.19
C SER A 136 27.15 16.78 -3.76
N LEU A 137 26.79 15.97 -2.74
CA LEU A 137 26.96 16.36 -1.34
C LEU A 137 28.44 16.49 -0.94
N ILE A 138 29.30 15.56 -1.40
CA ILE A 138 30.74 15.60 -1.13
C ILE A 138 31.40 16.82 -1.78
N SER A 139 31.02 17.15 -3.01
CA SER A 139 31.56 18.32 -3.73
C SER A 139 31.11 19.65 -3.14
N THR A 140 29.88 19.73 -2.63
CA THR A 140 29.32 20.95 -2.01
C THR A 140 29.84 21.18 -0.58
N GLY A 141 30.18 20.10 0.13
CA GLY A 141 30.70 20.17 1.50
C GLY A 141 32.18 20.55 1.64
N ARG A 142 32.81 21.07 0.57
CA ARG A 142 34.15 21.67 0.61
C ARG A 142 34.07 23.18 0.78
#